data_AF-A0A7S3KU30-F1
#
_entry.id   AF-A0A7S3KU30-F1
#
_cell.length_a   1.000
_cell.length_b   1.000
_cell.length_c   1.000
_cell.angle_alpha   90.00
_cell.angle_beta   90.00
_cell.angle_gamma   90.00
#
_symmetry.space_group_name_H-M   'P 1'
#
loop_
_entity.id
_entity.type
_entity.pdbx_description
1 polymer ?
#
loop_
_entity_poly.entity_id
_entity_poly.type
_entity_poly.pdbx_seq_one_letter_code
_entity_poly.pdbx_strand_id
1 'polypeptide(L)'
;LHNLVMKHFLSTLDKEAVVQTHKDIVKIGDTELYSQSSEFTENTFTKYYRPKGVKKLLKYLDKPRLTEEEYDICSITLEELQKPPPDFLSEPELIQLLEQHKIGTDGTIPDHINKIIMRKYV
;
A
#
# COMPACT_ATOMS: atom_id res chain seq x y z
N LEU A 1 -7.22 6.21 -19.25
CA LEU A 1 -6.06 7.12 -19.04
C LEU A 1 -6.49 8.55 -18.68
N HIS A 2 -7.26 9.26 -19.52
CA HIS A 2 -7.72 10.63 -19.25
C HIS A 2 -8.28 10.87 -17.84
N ASN A 3 -9.26 10.06 -17.40
CA ASN A 3 -9.85 10.20 -16.06
C ASN A 3 -8.86 9.97 -14.91
N LEU A 4 -7.84 9.12 -15.12
CA LEU A 4 -6.79 8.88 -14.13
C LEU A 4 -5.90 10.13 -14.01
N VAL A 5 -5.49 10.68 -15.15
CA VAL A 5 -4.69 11.90 -15.22
C VAL A 5 -5.44 13.08 -14.61
N MET A 6 -6.72 13.27 -14.95
CA MET A 6 -7.55 14.33 -14.38
C MET A 6 -7.72 14.20 -12.87
N LYS A 7 -8.04 13.00 -12.36
CA LYS A 7 -8.15 12.78 -10.91
C LYS A 7 -6.84 12.99 -10.17
N HIS A 8 -5.73 12.56 -10.77
CA HIS A 8 -4.40 12.80 -10.23
C HIS A 8 -4.07 14.29 -10.19
N PHE A 9 -4.27 15.00 -11.30
CA PHE A 9 -4.06 16.45 -11.37
C PHE A 9 -4.91 17.21 -10.33
N LEU A 10 -6.21 16.94 -10.27
CA LEU A 10 -7.10 17.54 -9.27
C LEU A 10 -6.64 17.25 -7.85
N SER A 11 -6.14 16.03 -7.57
CA SER A 11 -5.61 15.69 -6.25
C SER A 11 -4.35 16.47 -5.87
N THR A 12 -3.54 16.92 -6.83
CA THR A 12 -2.35 17.75 -6.54
C THR A 12 -2.69 19.19 -6.15
N LEU A 13 -3.89 19.66 -6.46
CA LEU A 13 -4.37 21.01 -6.11
C LEU A 13 -5.13 21.05 -4.79
N ASP A 14 -5.50 19.88 -4.27
CA ASP A 14 -6.25 19.73 -3.03
C ASP A 14 -5.31 19.71 -1.82
N LYS A 15 -5.88 19.84 -0.62
CA LYS A 15 -5.12 19.75 0.63
C LYS A 15 -4.65 18.33 0.89
N GLU A 16 -3.56 18.20 1.65
CA GLU A 16 -3.08 16.90 2.13
C GLU A 16 -4.16 16.18 2.95
N ALA A 17 -4.27 14.86 2.76
CA ALA A 17 -5.15 14.04 3.58
C ALA A 17 -4.43 13.68 4.88
N VAL A 18 -5.06 13.95 6.01
CA VAL A 18 -4.48 13.69 7.34
C VAL A 18 -5.15 12.46 7.95
N VAL A 19 -4.32 11.51 8.37
CA VAL A 19 -4.76 10.23 8.93
C VAL A 19 -4.08 10.02 10.27
N GLN A 20 -4.89 9.80 11.29
CA GLN A 20 -4.42 9.43 12.61
C GLN A 20 -4.35 7.91 12.70
N THR A 21 -3.22 7.39 13.18
CA THR A 21 -3.04 5.95 13.37
C THR A 21 -2.81 5.68 14.84
N HIS A 22 -3.64 4.79 15.40
CA HIS A 22 -3.53 4.32 16.76
C HIS A 22 -2.89 2.92 16.75
N LYS A 23 -1.94 2.73 17.65
CA LYS A 23 -1.29 1.45 17.89
C LYS A 23 -1.54 1.08 19.34
N ASP A 24 -2.43 0.13 19.54
CA ASP A 24 -2.81 -0.35 20.86
C ASP A 24 -2.00 -1.62 21.16
N ILE A 25 -1.34 -1.65 22.32
CA ILE A 25 -0.53 -2.80 22.76
C ILE A 25 -1.36 -3.61 23.74
N VAL A 26 -1.57 -4.88 23.43
CA VAL A 26 -2.35 -5.81 24.24
C VAL A 26 -1.42 -6.87 24.78
N LYS A 27 -1.41 -7.04 26.10
CA LYS A 27 -0.62 -8.07 26.77
C LYS A 27 -1.49 -9.30 27.02
N ILE A 28 -1.12 -10.43 26.45
CA ILE A 28 -1.78 -11.73 26.65
C ILE A 28 -0.77 -12.65 27.32
N GLY A 29 -0.93 -12.86 28.63
CA GLY A 29 0.05 -13.59 29.44
C GLY A 29 1.43 -12.93 29.38
N ASP A 30 2.41 -13.66 28.87
CA ASP A 30 3.80 -13.17 28.68
C ASP A 30 4.06 -12.58 27.28
N THR A 31 3.06 -12.57 26.39
CA THR A 31 3.24 -12.09 25.00
C THR A 31 2.58 -10.73 24.79
N GLU A 32 3.29 -9.83 24.13
CA GLU A 32 2.78 -8.54 23.70
C GLU A 32 2.36 -8.62 22.23
N LEU A 33 1.08 -8.35 21.98
CA LEU A 33 0.51 -8.21 20.65
C LEU A 33 0.16 -6.75 20.40
N TYR A 34 0.04 -6.36 19.13
CA TYR A 34 -0.37 -5.02 18.76
C TYR A 34 -1.58 -5.07 17.83
N SER A 35 -2.51 -4.16 18.10
CA SER A 35 -3.59 -3.82 17.17
C SER A 35 -3.30 -2.45 16.56
N GLN A 36 -3.62 -2.29 15.28
CA GLN A 36 -3.50 -1.02 14.59
C GLN A 36 -4.84 -0.64 13.98
N SER A 37 -5.32 0.55 14.33
CA SER A 37 -6.50 1.20 13.75
C SER A 37 -6.10 2.56 13.21
N SER A 38 -6.77 3.01 12.15
CA SER A 38 -6.53 4.31 11.55
C SER A 38 -7.85 5.05 11.37
N GLU A 39 -7.83 6.38 11.45
CA GLU A 39 -9.00 7.23 11.20
C GLU A 39 -8.60 8.45 10.36
N PHE A 40 -9.47 8.88 9.45
CA PHE A 40 -9.26 10.12 8.70
C PHE A 40 -9.62 11.32 9.58
N THR A 41 -8.62 12.10 9.98
CA THR A 41 -8.84 13.42 10.57
C THR A 41 -9.31 14.40 9.49
N GLU A 42 -8.65 14.37 8.32
CA GLU A 42 -9.04 15.17 7.16
C GLU A 42 -9.08 14.30 5.89
N ASN A 43 -10.29 14.05 5.39
CA ASN A 43 -10.51 13.29 4.16
C ASN A 43 -10.71 14.25 2.97
N THR A 44 -9.62 14.56 2.27
CA THR A 44 -9.58 15.53 1.15
C THR A 44 -9.61 14.78 -0.19
N PHE A 45 -8.49 14.70 -0.91
CA PHE A 45 -8.39 14.10 -2.24
C PHE A 45 -8.73 12.60 -2.25
N THR A 46 -8.57 11.94 -1.11
CA THR A 46 -8.85 10.51 -0.89
C THR A 46 -10.32 10.13 -1.10
N LYS A 47 -11.22 11.11 -1.19
CA LYS A 47 -12.63 10.92 -1.58
C LYS A 47 -12.78 10.45 -3.03
N TYR A 48 -12.02 11.00 -3.96
CA TYR A 48 -12.20 10.80 -5.41
C TYR A 48 -10.99 10.17 -6.11
N TYR A 49 -9.80 10.20 -5.49
CA TYR A 49 -8.58 9.57 -5.99
C TYR A 49 -7.95 8.67 -4.92
N ARG A 50 -7.90 7.36 -5.18
CA ARG A 50 -7.41 6.34 -4.24
C ARG A 50 -6.33 5.47 -4.88
N PRO A 51 -5.07 5.96 -4.96
CA PRO A 51 -3.95 5.17 -5.47
C PRO A 51 -3.68 3.94 -4.59
N LYS A 52 -2.83 3.02 -5.06
CA LYS A 52 -2.52 1.76 -4.35
C LYS A 52 -2.13 1.98 -2.88
N GLY A 53 -1.37 3.04 -2.58
CA GLY A 53 -0.98 3.39 -1.20
C GLY A 53 -2.19 3.71 -0.30
N VAL A 54 -3.11 4.56 -0.77
CA VAL A 54 -4.34 4.91 -0.03
C VAL A 54 -5.22 3.67 0.14
N LYS A 55 -5.33 2.79 -0.86
CA LYS A 55 -6.10 1.55 -0.71
C LYS A 55 -5.56 0.61 0.36
N LYS A 56 -4.23 0.56 0.55
CA LYS A 56 -3.63 -0.20 1.66
C LYS A 56 -4.00 0.41 3.01
N LEU A 57 -4.03 1.74 3.11
CA LEU A 57 -4.44 2.46 4.32
C LEU A 57 -5.91 2.22 4.68
N LEU A 58 -6.81 2.19 3.68
CA LEU A 58 -8.24 1.89 3.89
C LEU A 58 -8.49 0.58 4.65
N LYS A 59 -7.60 -0.42 4.54
CA LYS A 59 -7.73 -1.69 5.26
C LYS A 59 -7.64 -1.55 6.78
N TYR A 60 -6.98 -0.50 7.26
CA TYR A 60 -6.81 -0.23 8.70
C TYR A 60 -7.86 0.75 9.23
N LEU A 61 -8.63 1.38 8.34
CA LEU A 61 -9.66 2.35 8.69
C LEU A 61 -10.94 1.73 9.23
N ASP A 62 -11.26 0.52 8.78
CA ASP A 62 -12.46 -0.20 9.23
C ASP A 62 -12.23 -1.01 10.52
N LYS A 63 -11.05 -0.89 11.15
CA LYS A 63 -10.74 -1.62 12.38
C LYS A 63 -11.17 -0.83 13.60
N PRO A 64 -12.02 -1.38 14.48
CA PRO A 64 -12.39 -0.71 15.71
C PRO A 64 -11.16 -0.53 16.60
N ARG A 65 -11.12 0.62 17.27
CA ARG A 65 -10.09 0.91 18.28
C ARG A 65 -10.39 0.11 19.54
N LEU A 66 -9.33 -0.33 20.22
CA LEU A 66 -9.44 -0.91 21.55
C LEU A 66 -9.53 0.24 22.56
N THR A 67 -10.68 0.38 23.20
CA THR A 67 -11.00 1.47 24.14
C THR A 67 -11.14 1.01 25.58
N GLU A 68 -11.26 -0.30 25.81
CA GLU A 68 -11.40 -0.90 27.14
C GLU A 68 -10.04 -1.39 27.65
N GLU A 69 -9.91 -1.48 28.97
CA GLU A 69 -8.68 -1.94 29.62
C GLU A 69 -8.53 -3.46 29.57
N GLU A 70 -9.65 -4.18 29.54
CA GLU A 70 -9.71 -5.64 29.53
C GLU A 70 -10.66 -6.12 28.45
N TYR A 71 -10.28 -7.19 27.74
CA TYR A 71 -11.07 -7.82 26.69
C TYR A 71 -11.06 -9.34 26.86
N ASP A 72 -12.21 -9.97 26.69
CA ASP A 72 -12.30 -11.43 26.62
C ASP A 72 -11.77 -11.95 25.28
N ILE A 73 -10.92 -12.96 25.35
CA ILE A 73 -10.31 -13.56 24.15
C ILE A 73 -11.31 -14.56 23.54
N CYS A 74 -11.84 -14.24 22.36
CA CYS A 74 -12.76 -15.13 21.64
C CYS A 74 -12.06 -16.37 21.06
N SER A 75 -10.86 -16.22 20.50
CA SER A 75 -10.08 -17.31 19.92
C SER A 75 -8.61 -16.94 19.77
N ILE A 76 -7.74 -17.94 19.84
CA ILE A 76 -6.31 -17.81 19.56
C ILE A 76 -5.97 -18.82 18.47
N THR A 77 -5.40 -18.35 17.37
CA THR A 77 -4.97 -19.19 16.25
C THR A 77 -3.46 -19.03 16.07
N LEU A 78 -2.77 -20.16 15.91
CA LEU A 78 -1.35 -20.18 15.54
C LEU A 78 -1.25 -20.41 14.02
N GLU A 79 -0.71 -19.45 13.29
CA GLU A 79 -0.46 -19.57 11.86
C GLU A 79 1.04 -19.76 11.60
N GLU A 80 1.40 -20.88 10.97
CA GLU A 80 2.74 -21.09 10.45
C GLU A 80 2.89 -20.38 9.10
N LEU A 81 3.63 -19.28 9.08
CA LEU A 81 3.94 -18.52 7.87
C LEU A 81 5.27 -18.97 7.28
N GLN A 82 5.24 -19.61 6.11
CA GLN A 82 6.42 -19.83 5.29
C GLN A 82 6.67 -18.62 4.39
N LYS A 83 7.90 -18.09 4.36
CA LYS A 83 8.25 -16.98 3.46
C LYS A 83 8.19 -17.47 2.01
N PRO A 84 7.33 -16.89 1.15
CA PRO A 84 7.32 -17.25 -0.26
C PRO A 84 8.62 -16.79 -0.95
N PRO A 85 9.04 -17.46 -2.04
CA PRO A 85 10.08 -16.93 -2.90
C PRO A 85 9.66 -15.58 -3.51
N PRO A 86 10.61 -14.73 -3.94
CA PRO A 86 10.28 -13.48 -4.62
C PRO A 86 9.51 -13.76 -5.91
N ASP A 87 8.46 -12.98 -6.14
CA ASP A 87 7.63 -13.07 -7.35
C ASP A 87 8.39 -12.53 -8.58
N PHE A 88 7.92 -12.92 -9.76
CA PHE A 88 8.38 -12.31 -11.01
C PHE A 88 8.05 -10.82 -11.02
N LEU A 89 8.94 -10.03 -11.65
CA LEU A 89 8.76 -8.59 -11.78
C LEU A 89 7.57 -8.28 -12.68
N SER A 90 6.66 -7.44 -12.19
CA SER A 90 5.67 -6.80 -13.03
C SER A 90 6.29 -5.66 -13.85
N GLU A 91 5.69 -5.31 -14.98
CA GLU A 91 6.12 -4.17 -15.81
C GLU A 91 6.39 -2.88 -15.01
N PRO A 92 5.51 -2.40 -14.12
CA PRO A 92 5.78 -1.18 -13.34
C PRO A 92 6.97 -1.33 -12.38
N GLU A 93 7.24 -2.52 -11.85
CA GLU A 93 8.42 -2.77 -10.99
C GLU A 93 9.71 -2.79 -11.82
N LEU A 94 9.65 -3.37 -13.03
CA LEU A 94 10.77 -3.34 -13.97
C LEU A 94 11.08 -1.90 -14.44
N ILE A 95 10.05 -1.10 -14.75
CA ILE A 95 10.21 0.33 -15.09
C ILE A 95 10.88 1.07 -13.93
N GLN A 96 10.39 0.90 -12.70
CA GLN A 96 11.00 1.53 -11.52
C GLN A 96 12.47 1.12 -11.32
N LEU A 97 12.79 -0.16 -11.53
CA LEU A 97 14.18 -0.64 -11.46
C LEU A 97 15.06 0.00 -12.54
N LEU A 98 14.57 0.09 -13.78
CA LEU A 98 15.30 0.73 -14.88
C LEU A 98 15.55 2.22 -14.58
N GLU A 99 14.55 2.94 -14.05
CA GLU A 99 14.70 4.34 -13.64
C GLU A 99 15.71 4.50 -12.49
N GLN A 100 15.62 3.67 -11.45
CA GLN A 100 16.54 3.68 -10.30
C GLN A 100 17.99 3.45 -10.73
N HIS A 101 18.20 2.53 -11.68
CA HIS A 101 19.51 2.23 -12.25
C HIS A 101 19.92 3.14 -13.40
N LYS A 102 19.08 4.14 -13.75
CA LYS A 102 19.32 5.10 -14.84
C LYS A 102 19.59 4.43 -16.20
N ILE A 103 18.90 3.32 -16.46
CA ILE A 103 18.96 2.59 -17.73
C ILE A 103 17.81 3.05 -18.61
N GLY A 104 18.14 3.83 -19.65
CA GLY A 104 17.15 4.49 -20.48
C GLY A 104 16.60 5.76 -19.83
N THR A 105 15.60 6.36 -20.49
CA THR A 105 14.86 7.55 -20.06
C THR A 105 13.37 7.23 -20.05
N ASP A 106 12.55 8.06 -19.38
CA ASP A 106 11.07 7.90 -19.32
C ASP A 106 10.44 7.63 -20.71
N GLY A 107 10.97 8.27 -21.76
CA GLY A 107 10.51 8.04 -23.14
C GLY A 107 11.03 6.76 -23.83
N THR A 108 12.12 6.14 -23.36
CA THR A 108 12.80 5.01 -24.05
C THR A 108 12.71 3.69 -23.29
N ILE A 109 12.39 3.71 -22.00
CA ILE A 109 12.16 2.51 -21.19
C ILE A 109 11.10 1.58 -21.81
N PRO A 110 9.94 2.07 -22.29
CA PRO A 110 8.94 1.22 -22.94
C PRO A 110 9.50 0.50 -24.19
N ASP A 111 10.36 1.17 -24.96
CA ASP A 111 11.00 0.57 -26.15
C ASP A 111 11.98 -0.54 -25.78
N HIS A 112 12.74 -0.36 -24.69
CA HIS A 112 13.65 -1.38 -24.19
C HIS A 112 12.89 -2.64 -23.77
N ILE A 113 11.80 -2.48 -23.02
CA ILE A 113 10.94 -3.59 -22.59
C ILE A 113 10.33 -4.29 -23.81
N ASN A 114 9.75 -3.53 -24.74
CA ASN A 114 9.15 -4.07 -25.96
C ASN A 114 10.14 -4.87 -26.81
N LYS A 115 11.41 -4.43 -26.93
CA LYS A 115 12.44 -5.16 -27.67
C LYS A 115 12.77 -6.52 -27.04
N ILE A 116 12.78 -6.62 -25.72
CA ILE A 116 13.04 -7.88 -24.99
C ILE A 116 11.89 -8.88 -25.25
N ILE A 117 10.64 -8.39 -25.22
CA ILE A 117 9.44 -9.19 -25.53
C ILE A 117 9.45 -9.63 -27.00
N MET A 118 9.70 -8.72 -27.95
CA MET A 118 9.72 -9.04 -29.39
C MET A 118 10.81 -10.05 -29.77
N ARG A 119 11.92 -10.07 -29.04
CA ARG A 119 13.01 -11.03 -29.21
C ARG A 119 12.80 -12.34 -28.43
N LYS A 120 11.69 -12.46 -27.68
CA LYS A 120 11.33 -13.63 -26.87
C LYS A 120 12.40 -14.02 -25.84
N TYR A 121 13.01 -13.03 -25.20
CA TYR A 121 13.90 -13.28 -24.06
C TYR A 121 13.13 -13.49 -22.74
N VAL A 122 11.86 -13.08 -22.72
CA VAL A 122 10.87 -13.28 -21.65
C VAL A 122 9.53 -13.66 -22.25
#